data_AF-A0A7C6WED1-F1
#
_entry.id   AF-A0A7C6WED1-F1
#
_cell.length_a   1.000
_cell.length_b   1.000
_cell.length_c   1.000
_cell.angle_alpha   90.00
_cell.angle_beta   90.00
_cell.angle_gamma   90.00
#
_symmetry.space_group_name_H-M   'P 1'
#
loop_
_entity.id
_entity.type
_entity.pdbx_description
1 polymer ?
#
loop_
_entity_poly.entity_id
_entity_poly.type
_entity_poly.pdbx_seq_one_letter_code
_entity_poly.pdbx_strand_id
1 'polypeptide(L)'
;MNIFYGGGFFMRNRVEITGVNTSELKTIPNERMMELIKLSHAGDDNAREELVIGNLKLILSVIKKFQHRGENLDDLFQVGCLGLLKAIDNFDLSHGVRFSTYAVPMIIGEIRRYLRDNSSIRVSRSLKDIAYKAL
;
A
#
# COMPACT_ATOMS: atom_id res chain seq x y z
N MET A 1 39.77 21.71 9.58
CA MET A 1 39.49 21.58 11.03
C MET A 1 37.97 21.42 11.21
N ASN A 2 37.50 20.17 11.40
CA ASN A 2 36.56 19.69 12.44
C ASN A 2 35.41 20.62 12.95
N ILE A 3 34.16 20.23 13.29
CA ILE A 3 33.24 19.04 13.27
C ILE A 3 31.85 19.58 13.73
N PHE A 4 30.75 18.97 13.27
CA PHE A 4 29.43 18.66 13.89
C PHE A 4 29.13 19.18 15.32
N TYR A 5 27.91 19.58 15.75
CA TYR A 5 26.56 18.95 15.84
C TYR A 5 25.55 20.08 16.18
N GLY A 6 24.23 20.07 16.00
CA GLY A 6 23.18 19.08 15.71
C GLY A 6 21.81 19.72 16.03
N GLY A 7 20.69 19.06 15.71
CA GLY A 7 19.39 19.37 16.33
C GLY A 7 18.18 19.56 15.41
N GLY A 8 17.54 18.44 15.05
CA GLY A 8 16.08 18.26 15.01
C GLY A 8 15.22 19.29 14.26
N PHE A 9 14.82 18.97 13.04
CA PHE A 9 13.55 19.46 12.52
C PHE A 9 12.67 18.30 12.09
N PHE A 10 11.84 17.85 13.05
CA PHE A 10 10.68 17.00 12.85
C PHE A 10 9.69 17.75 11.91
N MET A 11 9.87 17.67 10.60
CA MET A 11 8.83 18.13 9.68
C MET A 11 7.66 17.14 9.77
N ARG A 12 6.59 17.61 10.41
CA ARG A 12 5.23 17.07 10.29
C ARG A 12 4.92 16.94 8.79
N ASN A 13 5.16 15.75 8.26
CA ASN A 13 4.94 15.38 6.87
C ASN A 13 3.46 15.53 6.50
N ARG A 14 3.05 16.73 6.05
CA ARG A 14 1.90 16.89 5.15
C ARG A 14 2.33 16.36 3.79
N VAL A 15 2.21 15.06 3.61
CA VAL A 15 2.44 14.48 2.29
C VAL A 15 1.13 14.62 1.54
N GLU A 16 1.04 15.61 0.66
CA GLU A 16 0.04 15.68 -0.40
C GLU A 16 0.43 14.65 -1.46
N ILE A 17 0.21 13.36 -1.16
CA ILE A 17 0.34 12.31 -2.18
C ILE A 17 -0.99 12.30 -2.95
N THR A 18 -0.96 12.40 -4.28
CA THR A 18 -2.15 12.37 -5.15
C THR A 18 -3.27 13.38 -4.82
N GLY A 19 -2.96 14.54 -4.22
CA GLY A 19 -3.98 15.55 -3.88
C GLY A 19 -4.96 15.15 -2.77
N VAL A 20 -4.71 14.04 -2.06
CA VAL A 20 -5.57 13.58 -0.96
C VAL A 20 -5.05 14.16 0.36
N ASN A 21 -5.87 14.97 1.02
CA ASN A 21 -5.49 15.55 2.31
C ASN A 21 -5.48 14.45 3.40
N THR A 22 -4.28 13.93 3.67
CA THR A 22 -4.06 12.85 4.63
C THR A 22 -4.50 13.17 6.07
N SER A 23 -4.62 14.46 6.41
CA SER A 23 -5.08 14.89 7.74
C SER A 23 -6.59 14.75 7.93
N GLU A 24 -7.37 14.79 6.84
CA GLU A 24 -8.84 14.74 6.86
C GLU A 24 -9.41 13.33 6.70
N LEU A 25 -8.58 12.35 6.32
CA LEU A 25 -9.02 10.97 6.11
C LEU A 25 -9.58 10.37 7.40
N LYS A 26 -10.85 9.99 7.38
CA LYS A 26 -11.51 9.33 8.52
C LYS A 26 -11.00 7.89 8.66
N THR A 27 -10.81 7.45 9.90
CA THR A 27 -10.50 6.04 10.20
C THR A 27 -11.80 5.32 10.54
N ILE A 28 -12.04 4.17 9.93
CA ILE A 28 -13.25 3.37 10.19
C ILE A 28 -12.99 2.44 11.40
N PRO A 29 -13.86 2.43 12.42
CA PRO A 29 -13.81 1.45 13.51
C PRO A 29 -13.93 0.01 12.99
N ASN A 30 -13.36 -0.96 13.71
CA ASN A 30 -13.34 -2.35 13.24
C ASN A 30 -14.74 -2.94 13.02
N GLU A 31 -15.71 -2.65 13.90
CA GLU A 31 -17.09 -3.14 13.76
C GLU A 31 -17.74 -2.61 12.48
N ARG A 32 -17.66 -1.29 12.24
CA ARG A 32 -18.16 -0.67 11.00
C ARG A 32 -17.43 -1.19 9.77
N MET A 33 -16.13 -1.46 9.85
CA MET A 33 -15.37 -2.05 8.76
C MET A 33 -15.93 -3.42 8.36
N MET A 34 -16.25 -4.28 9.32
CA MET A 34 -16.82 -5.60 9.04
C MET A 34 -18.22 -5.50 8.42
N GLU A 35 -19.05 -4.57 8.91
CA GLU A 35 -20.36 -4.28 8.33
C GLU A 35 -20.24 -3.84 6.86
N LEU A 36 -19.35 -2.89 6.59
CA LEU A 36 -19.13 -2.38 5.24
C LEU A 36 -18.58 -3.47 4.30
N ILE A 37 -17.69 -4.35 4.77
CA ILE A 37 -17.19 -5.46 3.94
C ILE A 37 -18.36 -6.39 3.57
N LYS A 38 -19.23 -6.70 4.53
CA LYS A 38 -20.43 -7.50 4.28
C LYS A 38 -21.35 -6.86 3.24
N LEU A 39 -21.60 -5.55 3.34
CA LEU A 39 -22.42 -4.81 2.38
C LEU A 39 -21.77 -4.74 1.00
N SER A 40 -20.46 -4.47 0.94
CA SER A 40 -19.66 -4.48 -0.30
C SER A 40 -19.75 -5.83 -1.00
N HIS A 41 -19.65 -6.95 -0.27
CA HIS A 41 -19.83 -8.30 -0.81
C HIS A 41 -21.24 -8.58 -1.32
N ALA A 42 -22.24 -7.89 -0.78
CA ALA A 42 -23.62 -7.93 -1.25
C ALA A 42 -23.87 -7.02 -2.48
N GLY A 43 -22.85 -6.31 -2.96
CA GLY A 43 -22.93 -5.43 -4.13
C GLY A 43 -23.25 -3.96 -3.81
N ASP A 44 -23.09 -3.52 -2.56
CA ASP A 44 -23.25 -2.11 -2.20
C ASP A 44 -22.00 -1.29 -2.58
N ASP A 45 -22.11 -0.55 -3.68
CA ASP A 45 -21.04 0.32 -4.18
C ASP A 45 -20.69 1.47 -3.22
N ASN A 46 -21.65 2.00 -2.46
CA ASN A 46 -21.37 3.05 -1.47
C ASN A 46 -20.55 2.49 -0.31
N ALA A 47 -20.87 1.27 0.14
CA ALA A 47 -20.10 0.59 1.17
C ALA A 47 -18.66 0.29 0.69
N ARG A 48 -18.52 -0.10 -0.58
CA ARG A 48 -17.22 -0.29 -1.22
C ARG A 48 -16.42 1.01 -1.26
N GLU A 49 -17.02 2.11 -1.67
CA GLU A 49 -16.37 3.42 -1.72
C GLU A 49 -15.93 3.87 -0.31
N GLU A 50 -16.80 3.73 0.69
CA GLU A 50 -16.49 4.06 2.08
C GLU A 50 -15.28 3.26 2.58
N LEU A 51 -15.21 1.95 2.28
CA LEU A 51 -14.05 1.11 2.63
C LEU A 51 -12.75 1.59 1.98
N VAL A 52 -12.80 1.95 0.70
CA VAL A 52 -11.61 2.42 -0.03
C VAL A 52 -11.12 3.71 0.61
N ILE A 53 -12.00 4.70 0.78
CA ILE A 53 -11.66 6.02 1.34
C ILE A 53 -11.14 5.88 2.78
N GLY A 54 -11.81 5.07 3.61
CA GLY A 54 -11.44 4.87 5.00
C GLY A 54 -10.11 4.14 5.23
N ASN A 55 -9.60 3.44 4.21
CA ASN A 55 -8.33 2.71 4.26
C ASN A 55 -7.20 3.36 3.47
N LEU A 56 -7.37 4.56 2.90
CA LEU A 56 -6.28 5.25 2.19
C LEU A 56 -5.06 5.52 3.09
N LYS A 57 -5.28 5.83 4.37
CA LYS A 57 -4.20 5.97 5.37
C LYS A 57 -3.38 4.68 5.52
N LEU A 58 -4.02 3.51 5.42
CA LEU A 58 -3.34 2.22 5.47
C LEU A 58 -2.39 2.08 4.28
N ILE A 59 -2.85 2.38 3.07
CA ILE A 59 -2.02 2.33 1.85
C ILE A 59 -0.81 3.25 2.00
N LEU A 60 -1.03 4.50 2.41
CA LEU A 60 0.04 5.48 2.63
C LEU A 60 1.09 4.98 3.63
N SER A 61 0.65 4.31 4.70
CA SER A 61 1.56 3.72 5.69
C SER A 61 2.40 2.56 5.11
N VAL A 62 1.86 1.82 4.14
CA VAL A 62 2.55 0.70 3.49
C VAL A 62 3.55 1.21 2.45
N ILE A 63 3.16 2.15 1.58
CA ILE A 63 4.03 2.66 0.50
C ILE A 63 5.26 3.40 1.03
N LYS A 64 5.17 4.02 2.22
CA LYS A 64 6.31 4.67 2.87
C LYS A 64 7.52 3.74 3.02
N LYS A 65 7.30 2.44 3.15
CA LYS A 65 8.37 1.42 3.22
C LYS A 65 9.14 1.24 1.89
N PHE A 66 8.61 1.76 0.79
CA PHE A 66 9.16 1.62 -0.56
C PHE A 66 9.69 2.93 -1.15
N GLN A 67 9.62 4.04 -0.41
CA GLN A 67 10.04 5.39 -0.85
C GLN A 67 11.49 5.46 -1.37
N HIS A 68 12.40 4.66 -0.83
CA HIS A 68 13.82 4.71 -1.20
C HIS A 68 14.17 3.97 -2.50
N ARG A 69 13.19 3.49 -3.27
CA ARG A 69 13.43 2.70 -4.50
C ARG A 69 13.44 3.53 -5.78
N GLY A 70 13.31 4.85 -5.70
CA GLY A 70 13.38 5.76 -6.85
C GLY A 70 12.14 5.77 -7.74
N GLU A 71 11.05 5.16 -7.30
CA GLU A 71 9.79 5.04 -8.03
C GLU A 71 8.81 6.15 -7.64
N ASN A 72 7.91 6.50 -8.56
CA ASN A 72 6.89 7.50 -8.31
C ASN A 72 5.91 7.01 -7.23
N LEU A 73 5.74 7.80 -6.17
CA LEU A 73 4.86 7.47 -5.06
C LEU A 73 3.38 7.37 -5.46
N ASP A 74 2.96 8.14 -6.47
CA ASP A 74 1.60 8.12 -6.96
C ASP A 74 1.29 6.78 -7.66
N ASP A 75 2.25 6.23 -8.40
CA ASP A 75 2.13 4.91 -9.02
C ASP A 75 2.05 3.81 -7.96
N LEU A 76 2.91 3.88 -6.94
CA LEU A 76 2.87 2.93 -5.80
C LEU A 76 1.55 3.04 -5.03
N PHE A 77 1.00 4.23 -4.91
CA PHE A 77 -0.29 4.46 -4.27
C PHE A 77 -1.42 3.83 -5.08
N GLN A 78 -1.48 4.06 -6.40
CA GLN A 78 -2.48 3.44 -7.28
C GLN A 78 -2.41 1.91 -7.24
N VAL A 79 -1.19 1.34 -7.33
CA VAL A 79 -0.98 -0.11 -7.19
C VAL A 79 -1.42 -0.60 -5.81
N GLY A 80 -1.15 0.19 -4.76
CA GLY A 80 -1.62 -0.09 -3.42
C GLY A 80 -3.16 -0.10 -3.31
N CYS A 81 -3.85 0.81 -4.00
CA CYS A 81 -5.30 0.82 -4.10
C CYS A 81 -5.82 -0.47 -4.76
N LEU A 82 -5.17 -0.97 -5.83
CA LEU A 82 -5.53 -2.25 -6.43
C LEU A 82 -5.40 -3.42 -5.44
N GLY A 83 -4.35 -3.41 -4.62
CA GLY A 83 -4.18 -4.41 -3.56
C GLY A 83 -5.24 -4.32 -2.46
N LEU A 84 -5.66 -3.11 -2.10
CA LEU A 84 -6.75 -2.88 -1.16
C LEU A 84 -8.08 -3.39 -1.72
N LEU A 85 -8.41 -3.09 -2.98
CA LEU A 85 -9.65 -3.56 -3.62
C LEU A 85 -9.72 -5.09 -3.61
N LYS A 86 -8.63 -5.77 -4.01
CA LYS A 86 -8.55 -7.23 -3.93
C LYS A 86 -8.71 -7.74 -2.50
N ALA A 87 -8.16 -7.02 -1.52
CA ALA A 87 -8.32 -7.39 -0.12
C ALA A 87 -9.79 -7.27 0.32
N ILE A 88 -10.49 -6.20 -0.07
CA ILE A 88 -11.93 -6.02 0.19
C ILE A 88 -12.71 -7.17 -0.45
N ASP A 89 -12.45 -7.48 -1.72
CA ASP A 89 -13.20 -8.48 -2.49
C ASP A 89 -13.07 -9.91 -1.91
N ASN A 90 -11.93 -10.23 -1.30
CA ASN A 90 -11.59 -11.60 -0.90
C ASN A 90 -11.49 -11.80 0.62
N PHE A 91 -11.75 -10.78 1.43
CA PHE A 91 -11.64 -10.91 2.89
C PHE A 91 -12.79 -11.75 3.46
N ASP A 92 -12.47 -12.88 4.08
CA ASP A 92 -13.45 -13.71 4.76
C ASP A 92 -13.72 -13.19 6.19
N LEU A 93 -14.97 -12.79 6.43
CA LEU A 93 -15.46 -12.32 7.73
C LEU A 93 -15.40 -13.40 8.82
N SER A 94 -15.31 -14.68 8.46
CA SER A 94 -15.23 -15.81 9.40
C SER A 94 -13.89 -15.92 10.13
N HIS A 95 -12.82 -15.28 9.60
CA HIS A 95 -11.46 -15.44 10.13
C HIS A 95 -11.24 -14.83 11.53
N GLY A 96 -12.14 -13.97 12.02
CA GLY A 96 -12.04 -13.38 13.36
C GLY A 96 -10.82 -12.47 13.57
N VAL A 97 -10.14 -12.06 12.50
CA VAL A 97 -8.99 -11.13 12.54
C VAL A 97 -9.40 -9.75 12.05
N ARG A 98 -8.58 -8.74 12.39
CA ARG A 98 -8.74 -7.40 11.80
C ARG A 98 -8.49 -7.44 10.30
N PHE A 99 -9.28 -6.68 9.54
CA PHE A 99 -9.12 -6.53 8.09
C PHE A 99 -7.69 -6.14 7.67
N SER A 100 -7.04 -5.24 8.42
CA SER A 100 -5.67 -4.80 8.13
C SER A 100 -4.63 -5.92 8.17
N THR A 101 -4.87 -6.98 8.95
CA THR A 101 -4.02 -8.18 9.00
C THR A 101 -3.96 -8.88 7.64
N TYR A 102 -5.09 -8.90 6.91
CA TYR A 102 -5.19 -9.48 5.57
C TYR A 102 -4.79 -8.48 4.47
N ALA A 103 -5.22 -7.22 4.58
CA ALA A 103 -5.00 -6.21 3.56
C ALA A 103 -3.53 -5.82 3.39
N VAL A 104 -2.75 -5.73 4.47
CA VAL A 104 -1.35 -5.30 4.39
C VAL A 104 -0.48 -6.24 3.54
N PRO A 105 -0.49 -7.57 3.74
CA PRO A 105 0.22 -8.51 2.86
C PRO A 105 -0.20 -8.40 1.39
N MET A 106 -1.51 -8.22 1.12
CA MET A 106 -2.04 -8.08 -0.24
C MET A 106 -1.50 -6.81 -0.92
N ILE A 107 -1.57 -5.67 -0.26
CA ILE A 107 -1.04 -4.39 -0.76
C ILE A 107 0.47 -4.50 -1.02
N ILE A 108 1.23 -5.06 -0.08
CA ILE A 108 2.68 -5.28 -0.23
C ILE A 108 2.98 -6.19 -1.43
N GLY A 109 2.20 -7.24 -1.62
CA GLY A 109 2.35 -8.18 -2.73
C GLY A 109 2.18 -7.50 -4.09
N GLU A 110 1.13 -6.69 -4.23
CA GLU A 110 0.86 -5.92 -5.46
C GLU A 110 1.98 -4.91 -5.75
N ILE A 111 2.42 -4.16 -4.73
CA ILE A 111 3.54 -3.21 -4.87
C ILE A 111 4.82 -3.94 -5.29
N ARG A 112 5.17 -5.05 -4.64
CA ARG A 112 6.37 -5.83 -4.99
C ARG A 112 6.30 -6.38 -6.42
N ARG A 113 5.11 -6.82 -6.84
CA ARG A 113 4.89 -7.28 -8.21
C ARG A 113 5.12 -6.15 -9.20
N TYR A 114 4.50 -4.99 -8.98
CA TYR A 114 4.71 -3.79 -9.80
C TYR A 114 6.18 -3.41 -9.92
N LEU A 115 6.89 -3.33 -8.79
CA LEU A 115 8.32 -2.98 -8.76
C LEU A 115 9.19 -3.96 -9.54
N ARG A 116 8.89 -5.25 -9.48
CA ARG A 116 9.62 -6.28 -10.23
C ARG A 116 9.39 -6.13 -11.73
N ASP A 117 8.14 -5.86 -12.11
CA ASP A 117 7.72 -5.83 -13.51
C ASP A 117 8.12 -4.50 -14.21
N ASN A 118 8.32 -3.42 -13.45
CA ASN A 118 8.72 -2.09 -13.94
C ASN A 118 10.20 -1.73 -13.73
N SER A 119 10.99 -2.57 -13.05
CA SER A 119 12.43 -2.32 -12.90
C SER A 119 13.13 -2.23 -14.26
N SER A 120 13.85 -1.13 -14.48
CA SER A 120 14.44 -0.70 -15.77
C SER A 120 15.49 -1.63 -16.37
N ILE A 121 15.99 -2.61 -15.60
CA ILE A 121 16.88 -3.64 -16.14
C ILE A 121 16.04 -4.85 -16.58
N ARG A 122 15.60 -4.83 -17.84
CA ARG A 122 15.13 -6.03 -18.54
C ARG A 122 16.31 -6.96 -18.81
N VAL A 123 16.75 -7.69 -17.79
CA VAL A 123 17.69 -8.80 -17.97
C VAL A 123 16.93 -9.96 -18.62
N SER A 124 17.36 -10.41 -19.81
CA SER A 124 16.78 -11.60 -20.44
C SER A 124 16.93 -12.81 -19.50
N ARG A 125 15.96 -13.73 -19.50
CA ARG A 125 16.04 -14.96 -18.65
C ARG A 125 17.37 -15.69 -18.84
N SER A 126 17.86 -15.76 -20.08
CA SER A 126 19.18 -16.33 -20.43
C SER A 126 20.33 -15.71 -19.65
N LEU A 127 20.36 -14.39 -19.47
CA LEU A 127 21.46 -13.73 -18.77
C LEU A 127 21.39 -13.96 -17.25
N LYS A 128 20.18 -14.13 -16.69
CA LYS A 128 20.00 -14.57 -15.29
C LYS A 128 20.49 -16.01 -15.08
N ASP A 129 20.21 -16.91 -16.01
CA ASP A 129 20.63 -18.32 -15.92
C ASP A 129 22.16 -18.47 -16.05
N ILE A 130 22.81 -17.63 -16.87
CA ILE A 130 24.28 -17.58 -16.99
C ILE A 130 24.92 -17.07 -15.70
N ALA A 131 24.39 -15.99 -15.12
CA ALA A 131 24.91 -15.44 -13.86
C ALA A 131 24.77 -16.44 -12.69
N TYR A 132 23.69 -17.22 -12.66
CA TYR A 132 23.48 -18.25 -11.63
C TYR A 132 24.40 -19.48 -11.77
N LYS A 133 24.90 -19.78 -12.98
CA LYS A 133 25.85 -20.86 -13.23
C LYS A 133 27.32 -20.46 -13.03
N ALA A 134 27.59 -19.16 -12.94
CA ALA A 134 28.93 -18.62 -12.74
C ALA A 134 29.26 -18.36 -11.25
N LEU A 135 28.29 -18.58 -10.36
CA LEU A 135 28.45 -18.69 -8.90
C LEU A 135 28.58 -20.16 -8.51
#